data_AF-A0A924ESE9-F1
#
_entry.id   AF-A0A924ESE9-F1
#
_cell.length_a   1.000
_cell.length_b   1.000
_cell.length_c   1.000
_cell.angle_alpha   90.00
_cell.angle_beta   90.00
_cell.angle_gamma   90.00
#
_symmetry.space_group_name_H-M   'P 1'
#
loop_
_entity.id
_entity.type
_entity.pdbx_description
1 polymer ?
#
loop_
_entity_poly.entity_id
_entity_poly.type
_entity_poly.pdbx_seq_one_letter_code
_entity_poly.pdbx_strand_id
1 'polypeptide(L)'
;MVPLYSLPSVGTVRSRRRRIGVAVAVGAGLLGVLASTQSAVAEPSPTGPDLGSNVLVFTPDMPQADIQAKVDLIYKLQVDNEMGTQRYALLFKPGTYGSNANPLDIRVGYYTEVDGLGQDPSAVTINGGVTATGRNGSGALDTFWRSVSNLTIHAVPTADGCHTGNEMWAVSQAAPMRRVHVKDFTTFMPYCENPNYASGGFVADSRLEGGALNGSQQQFYVRNSDLGTGWTNGVWNQVFSGDINAPAQSFPNQPYTTLAATPVSREKPYLYVDTNGAYNVFIPSAQTDSNGTTWAKGHTPGRSLSLRSFFVAHPGDSVSKINSALAQGKNLLVTPGVYDIAQSIAVKRADTIVLGLGMATFTAQNGAIPMTVADVQGVDIAGLTFDAGPVNSPTLLRVGSGHEKGGNHVGTSSDPTALQDVFFRVGGPHIGKATTSLEVNSDHTILDDVWAWRADHGVAGSVGWTVNTADTGVIVNGNDVTATGLFVEHYQKYNVVWNGERGRTVFFQNELPYDAPNQAAWQHDGVNGYAAYKVAN
;
A
#
# COMPACT_ATOMS: atom_id res chain seq x y z
N MET A 1 -7.38 -38.23 -46.75
CA MET A 1 -8.33 -39.36 -46.68
C MET A 1 -9.43 -38.98 -45.67
N VAL A 2 -10.59 -38.53 -46.17
CA VAL A 2 -12.02 -38.77 -45.79
C VAL A 2 -12.29 -39.09 -44.28
N PRO A 3 -13.39 -38.61 -43.62
CA PRO A 3 -13.75 -37.25 -43.15
C PRO A 3 -14.63 -37.28 -41.84
N LEU A 4 -15.52 -36.27 -41.65
CA LEU A 4 -16.83 -36.24 -40.93
C LEU A 4 -16.87 -35.55 -39.54
N TYR A 5 -17.85 -34.74 -39.11
CA TYR A 5 -19.22 -34.41 -39.58
C TYR A 5 -19.64 -33.01 -39.07
N SER A 6 -20.51 -32.33 -39.82
CA SER A 6 -21.27 -31.12 -39.45
C SER A 6 -22.65 -31.47 -38.89
N LEU A 7 -23.25 -30.62 -38.02
CA LEU A 7 -24.71 -30.53 -37.81
C LEU A 7 -25.18 -29.10 -37.45
N PRO A 8 -26.39 -28.66 -37.89
CA PRO A 8 -26.94 -27.32 -37.63
C PRO A 8 -28.22 -27.25 -36.74
N SER A 9 -28.49 -26.01 -36.30
CA SER A 9 -29.72 -25.27 -35.90
C SER A 9 -31.04 -25.89 -35.39
N VAL A 10 -31.48 -25.31 -34.25
CA VAL A 10 -32.77 -24.66 -33.89
C VAL A 10 -34.07 -25.50 -33.77
N GLY A 11 -34.71 -25.35 -32.60
CA GLY A 11 -36.15 -25.57 -32.39
C GLY A 11 -36.68 -24.91 -31.11
N THR A 12 -37.57 -23.93 -31.25
CA THR A 12 -38.33 -23.25 -30.19
C THR A 12 -39.62 -23.99 -29.84
N VAL A 13 -40.01 -24.10 -28.56
CA VAL A 13 -41.41 -24.35 -28.16
C VAL A 13 -41.77 -23.57 -26.88
N ARG A 14 -42.83 -22.76 -26.98
CA ARG A 14 -43.60 -22.15 -25.89
C ARG A 14 -44.52 -23.20 -25.25
N SER A 15 -44.76 -23.13 -23.93
CA SER A 15 -46.10 -23.45 -23.40
C SER A 15 -46.41 -22.76 -22.06
N ARG A 16 -47.72 -22.57 -21.86
CA ARG A 16 -48.39 -21.64 -20.95
C ARG A 16 -48.49 -22.12 -19.49
N ARG A 17 -48.54 -21.14 -18.59
CA ARG A 17 -49.01 -21.22 -17.20
C ARG A 17 -50.43 -21.79 -17.08
N ARG A 18 -50.66 -22.61 -16.05
CA ARG A 18 -51.94 -22.71 -15.33
C ARG A 18 -51.67 -22.87 -13.82
N ARG A 19 -52.28 -21.99 -13.03
CA ARG A 19 -52.39 -22.06 -11.57
C ARG A 19 -53.60 -22.91 -11.22
N ILE A 20 -53.47 -23.84 -10.28
CA ILE A 20 -54.57 -24.31 -9.43
C ILE A 20 -53.99 -24.47 -8.01
N GLY A 21 -54.56 -23.72 -7.07
CA GLY A 21 -54.32 -23.92 -5.64
C GLY A 21 -55.36 -24.89 -5.07
N VAL A 22 -54.94 -25.69 -4.09
CA VAL A 22 -55.84 -26.40 -3.18
C VAL A 22 -55.23 -26.28 -1.79
N ALA A 23 -55.98 -25.67 -0.89
CA ALA A 23 -55.76 -25.69 0.54
C ALA A 23 -56.47 -26.93 1.12
N VAL A 24 -55.79 -27.66 2.00
CA VAL A 24 -56.39 -28.67 2.88
C VAL A 24 -55.91 -28.40 4.30
N ALA A 25 -56.86 -28.36 5.22
CA ALA A 25 -56.67 -28.14 6.64
C ALA A 25 -56.87 -29.45 7.43
N VAL A 26 -56.34 -29.40 8.66
CA VAL A 26 -56.66 -30.19 9.87
C VAL A 26 -55.80 -31.43 10.15
N GLY A 27 -55.21 -31.44 11.36
CA GLY A 27 -54.76 -32.65 12.04
C GLY A 27 -53.76 -32.39 13.17
N ALA A 28 -54.25 -32.10 14.37
CA ALA A 28 -53.43 -32.02 15.58
C ALA A 28 -52.93 -33.42 15.99
N GLY A 29 -51.62 -33.55 16.22
CA GLY A 29 -50.98 -34.74 16.78
C GLY A 29 -49.86 -34.30 17.72
N LEU A 30 -50.13 -34.34 19.02
CA LEU A 30 -49.17 -34.14 20.10
C LEU A 30 -48.21 -35.34 20.16
N LEU A 31 -46.94 -35.11 19.84
CA LEU A 31 -45.82 -35.97 20.24
C LEU A 31 -44.72 -35.07 20.80
N GLY A 32 -44.56 -35.10 22.12
CA GLY A 32 -43.50 -34.41 22.83
C GLY A 32 -42.15 -34.99 22.47
N VAL A 33 -41.35 -34.19 21.79
CA VAL A 33 -39.89 -34.38 21.72
C VAL A 33 -39.30 -33.23 22.51
N LEU A 34 -38.63 -33.56 23.62
CA LEU A 34 -37.83 -32.65 24.41
C LEU A 34 -36.67 -32.13 23.54
N ALA A 35 -36.91 -31.04 22.81
CA ALA A 35 -35.84 -30.24 22.25
C ALA A 35 -35.23 -29.44 23.40
N SER A 36 -34.03 -29.82 23.83
CA SER A 36 -33.17 -28.97 24.65
C SER A 36 -32.95 -27.66 23.88
N THR A 37 -33.59 -26.59 24.34
CA THR A 37 -33.24 -25.24 23.91
C THR A 37 -31.85 -24.94 24.45
N GLN A 38 -30.80 -25.34 23.72
CA GLN A 38 -29.51 -24.69 23.84
C GLN A 38 -29.77 -23.24 23.47
N SER A 39 -29.79 -22.39 24.50
CA SER A 39 -29.67 -20.96 24.31
C SER A 39 -28.37 -20.78 23.52
N ALA A 40 -28.49 -20.41 22.24
CA ALA A 40 -27.35 -19.94 21.49
C ALA A 40 -26.79 -18.77 22.31
N VAL A 41 -25.62 -18.98 22.90
CA VAL A 41 -24.84 -17.90 23.49
C VAL A 41 -24.59 -16.97 22.31
N ALA A 42 -25.27 -15.83 22.28
CA ALA A 42 -24.93 -14.78 21.34
C ALA A 42 -23.44 -14.51 21.53
N GLU A 43 -22.65 -14.70 20.47
CA GLU A 43 -21.26 -14.26 20.49
C GLU A 43 -21.25 -12.80 20.97
N PRO A 44 -20.38 -12.43 21.91
CA PRO A 44 -20.30 -11.06 22.36
C PRO A 44 -20.08 -10.18 21.13
N SER A 45 -20.99 -9.23 20.89
CA SER A 45 -20.80 -8.26 19.81
C SER A 45 -19.40 -7.67 19.94
N PRO A 46 -18.56 -7.71 18.89
CA PRO A 46 -17.23 -7.16 19.00
C PRO A 46 -17.39 -5.68 19.36
N THR A 47 -16.81 -5.26 20.47
CA THR A 47 -16.93 -3.91 21.05
C THR A 47 -16.19 -2.83 20.23
N GLY A 48 -16.01 -3.06 18.92
CA GLY A 48 -15.25 -2.24 18.00
C GLY A 48 -16.06 -1.75 16.79
N PRO A 49 -15.49 -0.83 16.00
CA PRO A 49 -16.07 -0.39 14.73
C PRO A 49 -16.14 -1.55 13.73
N ASP A 50 -17.14 -1.51 12.85
CA ASP A 50 -17.18 -2.41 11.69
C ASP A 50 -16.13 -1.97 10.67
N LEU A 51 -15.01 -2.69 10.62
CA LEU A 51 -13.94 -2.51 9.66
C LEU A 51 -14.01 -3.51 8.48
N GLY A 52 -15.12 -4.26 8.38
CA GLY A 52 -15.30 -5.29 7.36
C GLY A 52 -14.62 -6.62 7.70
N SER A 53 -14.98 -7.67 6.97
CA SER A 53 -14.51 -9.04 7.19
C SER A 53 -13.02 -9.28 6.86
N ASN A 54 -12.42 -8.36 6.11
CA ASN A 54 -11.03 -8.48 5.65
C ASN A 54 -10.04 -7.86 6.63
N VAL A 55 -10.53 -7.32 7.75
CA VAL A 55 -9.71 -6.81 8.85
C VAL A 55 -9.77 -7.81 9.99
N LEU A 56 -8.63 -8.44 10.27
CA LEU A 56 -8.48 -9.40 11.36
C LEU A 56 -7.84 -8.66 12.54
N VAL A 57 -8.61 -8.44 13.60
CA VAL A 57 -8.11 -7.81 14.83
C VAL A 57 -7.76 -8.88 15.85
N PHE A 58 -6.50 -8.94 16.25
CA PHE A 58 -5.97 -9.85 17.25
C PHE A 58 -5.80 -9.16 18.60
N THR A 59 -6.09 -9.87 19.68
CA THR A 59 -5.91 -9.38 21.06
C THR A 59 -4.95 -10.31 21.81
N PRO A 60 -4.20 -9.82 22.82
CA PRO A 60 -3.18 -10.63 23.50
C PRO A 60 -3.75 -11.81 24.32
N ASP A 61 -5.06 -11.81 24.59
CA ASP A 61 -5.78 -12.91 25.24
C ASP A 61 -6.24 -14.01 24.27
N MET A 62 -6.15 -13.79 22.95
CA MET A 62 -6.42 -14.86 21.97
C MET A 62 -5.35 -15.96 22.10
N PRO A 63 -5.74 -17.25 22.06
CA PRO A 63 -4.77 -18.33 22.01
C PRO A 63 -3.81 -18.15 20.83
N GLN A 64 -2.51 -18.21 21.07
CA GLN A 64 -1.50 -17.96 20.03
C GLN A 64 -1.67 -18.92 18.84
N ALA A 65 -2.05 -20.17 19.06
CA ALA A 65 -2.31 -21.13 17.99
C ALA A 65 -3.43 -20.68 17.04
N ASP A 66 -4.46 -20.00 17.56
CA ASP A 66 -5.56 -19.47 16.75
C ASP A 66 -5.12 -18.25 15.93
N ILE A 67 -4.25 -17.40 16.51
CA ILE A 67 -3.62 -16.30 15.78
C ILE A 67 -2.76 -16.85 14.65
N GLN A 68 -1.87 -17.80 14.96
CA GLN A 68 -0.98 -18.46 13.99
C GLN A 68 -1.79 -19.09 12.85
N ALA A 69 -2.85 -19.83 13.17
CA ALA A 69 -3.71 -20.47 12.15
C ALA A 69 -4.38 -19.44 11.22
N LYS A 70 -4.78 -18.28 11.73
CA LYS A 70 -5.37 -17.20 10.93
C LYS A 70 -4.34 -16.53 10.03
N VAL A 71 -3.15 -16.18 10.55
CA VAL A 71 -2.11 -15.56 9.72
C VAL A 71 -1.59 -16.52 8.66
N ASP A 72 -1.46 -17.81 8.98
CA ASP A 72 -1.09 -18.85 8.00
C ASP A 72 -2.15 -19.04 6.91
N LEU A 73 -3.43 -18.95 7.26
CA LEU A 73 -4.52 -19.01 6.29
C LEU A 73 -4.43 -17.83 5.32
N ILE A 74 -4.24 -16.60 5.82
CA ILE A 74 -4.11 -15.42 4.97
C ILE A 74 -2.86 -15.52 4.08
N TYR A 75 -1.72 -15.91 4.64
CA TYR A 75 -0.51 -16.12 3.87
C TYR A 75 -0.72 -17.14 2.74
N LYS A 76 -1.36 -18.28 3.02
CA LYS A 76 -1.67 -19.31 2.02
C LYS A 76 -2.56 -18.78 0.88
N LEU A 77 -3.49 -17.89 1.19
CA LEU A 77 -4.35 -17.24 0.19
C LEU A 77 -3.58 -16.22 -0.64
N GLN A 78 -2.61 -15.53 -0.04
CA GLN A 78 -1.99 -14.33 -0.62
C GLN A 78 -0.60 -14.54 -1.21
N VAL A 79 0.11 -15.61 -0.85
CA VAL A 79 1.51 -15.81 -1.26
C VAL A 79 1.70 -15.84 -2.79
N ASP A 80 0.76 -16.41 -3.54
CA ASP A 80 0.78 -16.46 -5.01
C ASP A 80 -0.24 -15.53 -5.67
N ASN A 81 -0.87 -14.64 -4.89
CA ASN A 81 -2.03 -13.88 -5.32
C ASN A 81 -1.67 -12.47 -5.83
N GLU A 82 -0.61 -12.38 -6.61
CA GLU A 82 -0.06 -11.13 -7.12
C GLU A 82 -1.09 -10.28 -7.88
N MET A 83 -1.92 -10.92 -8.70
CA MET A 83 -2.92 -10.24 -9.53
C MET A 83 -4.36 -10.40 -9.00
N GLY A 84 -4.50 -10.81 -7.74
CA GLY A 84 -5.79 -11.02 -7.10
C GLY A 84 -6.50 -9.76 -6.63
N THR A 85 -7.77 -9.91 -6.28
CA THR A 85 -8.61 -8.84 -5.73
C THR A 85 -8.72 -8.88 -4.21
N GLN A 86 -8.26 -9.95 -3.58
CA GLN A 86 -8.28 -10.11 -2.13
C GLN A 86 -7.25 -9.18 -1.48
N ARG A 87 -7.65 -8.58 -0.36
CA ARG A 87 -6.93 -7.58 0.43
C ARG A 87 -7.14 -7.90 1.90
N TYR A 88 -6.12 -7.79 2.74
CA TYR A 88 -6.24 -8.09 4.17
C TYR A 88 -5.43 -7.11 5.03
N ALA A 89 -5.97 -6.78 6.20
CA ALA A 89 -5.24 -6.11 7.27
C ALA A 89 -5.23 -6.98 8.52
N LEU A 90 -4.04 -7.25 9.05
CA LEU A 90 -3.77 -8.01 10.25
C LEU A 90 -3.39 -7.03 11.36
N LEU A 91 -4.35 -6.72 12.24
CA LEU A 91 -4.22 -5.65 13.22
C LEU A 91 -4.04 -6.21 14.63
N PHE A 92 -3.00 -5.80 15.33
CA PHE A 92 -2.65 -6.31 16.66
C PHE A 92 -2.93 -5.25 17.72
N LYS A 93 -3.85 -5.51 18.65
CA LYS A 93 -4.06 -4.61 19.80
C LYS A 93 -2.82 -4.53 20.71
N PRO A 94 -2.66 -3.47 21.51
CA PRO A 94 -1.58 -3.37 22.48
C PRO A 94 -1.44 -4.63 23.34
N GLY A 95 -0.21 -5.17 23.40
CA GLY A 95 0.08 -6.44 24.05
C GLY A 95 1.34 -7.11 23.50
N THR A 96 1.60 -8.31 24.00
CA THR A 96 2.72 -9.15 23.57
C THR A 96 2.18 -10.44 22.97
N TYR A 97 2.71 -10.81 21.81
CA TYR A 97 2.30 -11.97 21.04
C TYR A 97 3.51 -12.88 20.81
N GLY A 98 3.33 -14.19 20.92
CA GLY A 98 4.45 -15.13 20.82
C GLY A 98 5.38 -15.12 22.04
N SER A 99 6.32 -16.07 22.06
CA SER A 99 7.37 -16.19 23.07
C SER A 99 8.60 -16.88 22.48
N ASN A 100 9.74 -16.88 23.17
CA ASN A 100 10.94 -17.60 22.71
C ASN A 100 10.72 -19.12 22.53
N ALA A 101 9.86 -19.73 23.35
CA ALA A 101 9.57 -21.17 23.28
C ALA A 101 8.49 -21.51 22.23
N ASN A 102 7.64 -20.54 21.91
CA ASN A 102 6.57 -20.66 20.93
C ASN A 102 6.46 -19.33 20.20
N PRO A 103 7.26 -19.07 19.15
CA PRO A 103 7.23 -17.81 18.44
C PRO A 103 5.97 -17.66 17.59
N LEU A 104 5.56 -16.42 17.32
CA LEU A 104 4.51 -16.12 16.35
C LEU A 104 5.16 -15.76 15.01
N ASP A 105 4.94 -16.57 13.98
CA ASP A 105 5.50 -16.36 12.64
C ASP A 105 4.44 -15.79 11.69
N ILE A 106 4.59 -14.52 11.32
CA ILE A 106 3.66 -13.78 10.47
C ILE A 106 4.30 -13.61 9.10
N ARG A 107 4.14 -14.59 8.23
CA ARG A 107 4.55 -14.49 6.83
C ARG A 107 3.58 -13.62 6.06
N VAL A 108 4.09 -12.61 5.37
CA VAL A 108 3.29 -11.56 4.72
C VAL A 108 3.31 -11.79 3.21
N GLY A 109 2.16 -12.18 2.66
CA GLY A 109 1.96 -12.36 1.21
C GLY A 109 1.55 -11.06 0.52
N TYR A 110 1.15 -11.14 -0.76
CA TYR A 110 0.64 -9.99 -1.49
C TYR A 110 -0.57 -9.37 -0.79
N TYR A 111 -0.76 -8.07 -0.98
CA TYR A 111 -1.87 -7.27 -0.46
C TYR A 111 -2.25 -7.51 1.00
N THR A 112 -1.23 -7.66 1.84
CA THR A 112 -1.39 -7.90 3.27
C THR A 112 -0.66 -6.80 4.03
N GLU A 113 -1.38 -6.14 4.94
CA GLU A 113 -0.85 -5.16 5.89
C GLU A 113 -0.80 -5.79 7.28
N VAL A 114 0.30 -5.55 8.01
CA VAL A 114 0.48 -6.00 9.40
C VAL A 114 0.77 -4.80 10.28
N ASP A 115 -0.19 -4.42 11.11
CA ASP A 115 -0.11 -3.17 11.87
C ASP A 115 -0.36 -3.38 13.37
N GLY A 116 0.47 -2.75 14.19
CA GLY A 116 0.18 -2.59 15.61
C GLY A 116 -0.80 -1.43 15.86
N LEU A 117 -1.81 -1.65 16.70
CA LEU A 117 -2.82 -0.66 17.10
C LEU A 117 -2.41 0.11 18.36
N GLY A 118 -1.11 0.21 18.63
CA GLY A 118 -0.54 1.07 19.66
C GLY A 118 -0.52 2.54 19.27
N GLN A 119 -0.47 3.45 20.23
CA GLN A 119 -0.09 4.83 19.89
C GLN A 119 1.39 4.91 19.47
N ASP A 120 2.24 4.05 20.03
CA ASP A 120 3.65 3.92 19.72
C ASP A 120 4.02 2.46 19.43
N PRO A 121 5.13 2.21 18.71
CA PRO A 121 5.53 0.85 18.34
C PRO A 121 5.72 -0.10 19.53
N SER A 122 6.20 0.43 20.66
CA SER A 122 6.45 -0.34 21.88
C SER A 122 5.20 -0.94 22.52
N ALA A 123 4.00 -0.48 22.14
CA ALA A 123 2.76 -0.99 22.70
C ALA A 123 2.38 -2.38 22.16
N VAL A 124 2.94 -2.81 21.01
CA VAL A 124 2.71 -4.12 20.41
C VAL A 124 4.05 -4.81 20.22
N THR A 125 4.27 -5.95 20.86
CA THR A 125 5.49 -6.75 20.67
C THR A 125 5.15 -8.09 20.05
N ILE A 126 5.80 -8.42 18.93
CA ILE A 126 5.79 -9.75 18.32
C ILE A 126 7.11 -10.44 18.69
N ASN A 127 7.05 -11.53 19.46
CA ASN A 127 8.17 -12.45 19.65
C ASN A 127 8.06 -13.56 18.61
N GLY A 128 8.90 -13.51 17.58
CA GLY A 128 8.76 -14.26 16.34
C GLY A 128 9.17 -13.38 15.16
N GLY A 129 8.52 -13.49 14.01
CA GLY A 129 8.88 -12.71 12.82
C GLY A 129 7.67 -12.11 12.11
N VAL A 130 7.88 -10.99 11.40
CA VAL A 130 6.90 -10.42 10.46
C VAL A 130 7.56 -10.38 9.08
N THR A 131 7.59 -11.53 8.44
CA THR A 131 8.55 -11.82 7.36
C THR A 131 7.94 -11.67 5.98
N ALA A 132 8.74 -11.16 5.05
CA ALA A 132 8.44 -11.18 3.62
C ALA A 132 9.64 -11.77 2.88
N THR A 133 9.36 -12.73 2.00
CA THR A 133 10.37 -13.43 1.22
C THR A 133 9.95 -13.54 -0.24
N GLY A 134 10.93 -13.80 -1.09
CA GLY A 134 10.73 -14.11 -2.49
C GLY A 134 10.09 -15.47 -2.70
N ARG A 135 9.80 -15.77 -3.97
CA ARG A 135 9.28 -17.08 -4.39
C ARG A 135 9.61 -17.36 -5.84
N ASN A 136 9.49 -18.64 -6.23
CA ASN A 136 9.58 -19.12 -7.62
C ASN A 136 10.96 -18.98 -8.29
N GLY A 137 12.02 -18.80 -7.51
CA GLY A 137 13.39 -18.83 -8.01
C GLY A 137 13.82 -17.55 -8.75
N SER A 138 13.05 -16.45 -8.67
CA SER A 138 13.48 -15.12 -9.08
C SER A 138 14.09 -14.30 -7.93
N GLY A 139 14.10 -14.86 -6.71
CA GLY A 139 14.36 -14.10 -5.49
C GLY A 139 13.11 -13.28 -5.11
N ALA A 140 13.33 -12.08 -4.60
CA ALA A 140 12.31 -11.15 -4.13
C ALA A 140 11.90 -10.08 -5.15
N LEU A 141 12.29 -10.20 -6.43
CA LEU A 141 12.02 -9.17 -7.46
C LEU A 141 10.54 -8.79 -7.57
N ASP A 142 9.62 -9.74 -7.36
CA ASP A 142 8.17 -9.50 -7.44
C ASP A 142 7.50 -9.42 -6.05
N THR A 143 8.25 -9.21 -4.97
CA THR A 143 7.70 -9.22 -3.61
C THR A 143 7.08 -7.87 -3.25
N PHE A 144 5.98 -7.54 -3.94
CA PHE A 144 5.29 -6.24 -3.89
C PHE A 144 4.12 -6.19 -2.90
N TRP A 145 3.54 -5.00 -2.78
CA TRP A 145 2.22 -4.67 -2.21
C TRP A 145 1.95 -5.30 -0.85
N ARG A 146 2.77 -4.98 0.14
CA ARG A 146 2.59 -5.43 1.52
C ARG A 146 3.14 -4.39 2.48
N SER A 147 2.85 -4.49 3.76
CA SER A 147 3.45 -3.53 4.71
C SER A 147 3.50 -4.09 6.12
N VAL A 148 4.40 -3.51 6.90
CA VAL A 148 4.46 -3.71 8.35
C VAL A 148 4.60 -2.36 9.02
N SER A 149 3.75 -2.09 10.01
CA SER A 149 3.79 -0.80 10.72
C SER A 149 3.55 -0.87 12.22
N ASN A 150 4.14 0.10 12.94
CA ASN A 150 3.77 0.51 14.29
C ASN A 150 3.80 -0.62 15.35
N LEU A 151 4.86 -1.43 15.33
CA LEU A 151 5.06 -2.53 16.26
C LEU A 151 6.55 -2.78 16.56
N THR A 152 6.81 -3.50 17.64
CA THR A 152 8.13 -4.02 17.98
C THR A 152 8.23 -5.48 17.58
N ILE A 153 9.33 -5.84 16.91
CA ILE A 153 9.69 -7.21 16.56
C ILE A 153 10.89 -7.64 17.40
N HIS A 154 10.75 -8.79 18.05
CA HIS A 154 11.85 -9.55 18.61
C HIS A 154 11.96 -10.86 17.84
N ALA A 155 12.92 -10.92 16.92
CA ALA A 155 13.16 -12.03 16.02
C ALA A 155 13.51 -13.29 16.80
N VAL A 156 12.66 -14.31 16.68
CA VAL A 156 12.92 -15.64 17.24
C VAL A 156 12.98 -16.62 16.07
N PRO A 157 14.02 -17.47 15.98
CA PRO A 157 14.12 -18.46 14.91
C PRO A 157 12.83 -19.28 14.77
N THR A 158 12.31 -19.37 13.54
CA THR A 158 11.12 -20.15 13.23
C THR A 158 11.53 -21.51 12.65
N ALA A 159 10.58 -22.44 12.56
CA ALA A 159 10.87 -23.84 12.23
C ALA A 159 11.28 -24.08 10.76
N ASP A 160 11.30 -23.04 9.91
CA ASP A 160 11.62 -23.19 8.49
C ASP A 160 13.12 -23.27 8.17
N GLY A 161 13.99 -23.12 9.18
CA GLY A 161 15.44 -23.30 9.09
C GLY A 161 16.18 -22.22 8.31
N CYS A 162 15.46 -21.29 7.67
CA CYS A 162 15.99 -20.15 6.95
C CYS A 162 16.13 -18.93 7.87
N HIS A 163 15.13 -18.72 8.73
CA HIS A 163 15.10 -17.60 9.67
C HIS A 163 15.94 -17.95 10.92
N THR A 164 17.20 -17.53 10.91
CA THR A 164 18.20 -17.86 11.95
C THR A 164 18.20 -16.89 13.13
N GLY A 165 17.07 -16.22 13.39
CA GLY A 165 16.95 -15.17 14.42
C GLY A 165 17.16 -13.75 13.91
N ASN A 166 17.10 -13.56 12.59
CA ASN A 166 17.02 -12.25 11.96
C ASN A 166 15.59 -11.99 11.50
N GLU A 167 15.16 -10.72 11.52
CA GLU A 167 13.95 -10.29 10.82
C GLU A 167 14.24 -10.25 9.31
N MET A 168 13.37 -10.85 8.49
CA MET A 168 13.55 -10.92 7.04
C MET A 168 12.44 -10.15 6.34
N TRP A 169 12.78 -8.96 5.86
CA TRP A 169 11.91 -8.13 5.04
C TRP A 169 12.47 -8.03 3.62
N ALA A 170 12.58 -9.19 2.96
CA ALA A 170 13.10 -9.28 1.61
C ALA A 170 12.01 -8.92 0.58
N VAL A 171 11.99 -7.65 0.18
CA VAL A 171 10.91 -7.07 -0.63
C VAL A 171 11.42 -6.31 -1.85
N SER A 172 10.49 -5.96 -2.75
CA SER A 172 10.71 -4.99 -3.84
C SER A 172 9.92 -3.70 -3.60
N GLN A 173 9.42 -3.03 -4.64
CA GLN A 173 8.65 -1.79 -4.55
C GLN A 173 7.28 -1.98 -3.83
N ALA A 174 6.72 -0.87 -3.33
CA ALA A 174 5.44 -0.82 -2.60
C ALA A 174 5.32 -1.82 -1.44
N ALA A 175 6.41 -1.95 -0.68
CA ALA A 175 6.51 -2.83 0.47
C ALA A 175 7.05 -2.12 1.74
N PRO A 176 6.43 -1.02 2.19
CA PRO A 176 6.98 -0.16 3.23
C PRO A 176 7.07 -0.83 4.61
N MET A 177 8.16 -0.54 5.33
CA MET A 177 8.29 -0.74 6.77
C MET A 177 8.28 0.63 7.46
N ARG A 178 7.30 0.88 8.34
CA ARG A 178 7.12 2.19 9.00
C ARG A 178 6.92 2.07 10.50
N ARG A 179 7.56 2.90 11.33
CA ARG A 179 7.35 2.84 12.79
C ARG A 179 7.59 1.45 13.37
N VAL A 180 8.61 0.75 12.89
CA VAL A 180 8.94 -0.59 13.41
C VAL A 180 10.18 -0.51 14.28
N HIS A 181 10.13 -1.15 15.45
CA HIS A 181 11.33 -1.39 16.25
C HIS A 181 11.72 -2.86 16.12
N VAL A 182 12.69 -3.16 15.28
CA VAL A 182 13.30 -4.49 15.24
C VAL A 182 14.44 -4.50 16.26
N LYS A 183 14.32 -5.34 17.29
CA LYS A 183 15.36 -5.49 18.33
C LYS A 183 16.59 -6.22 17.82
N ASP A 184 16.36 -7.15 16.92
CA ASP A 184 17.38 -8.03 16.35
C ASP A 184 17.86 -7.50 14.99
N PHE A 185 18.72 -8.26 14.33
CA PHE A 185 19.27 -7.88 13.04
C PHE A 185 18.23 -8.04 11.92
N THR A 186 18.18 -7.09 10.99
CA THR A 186 17.25 -7.13 9.84
C THR A 186 17.99 -7.47 8.55
N THR A 187 17.41 -8.31 7.69
CA THR A 187 17.88 -8.51 6.31
C THR A 187 16.83 -8.04 5.32
N PHE A 188 17.28 -7.39 4.25
CA PHE A 188 16.45 -7.00 3.12
C PHE A 188 16.66 -7.90 1.89
N MET A 189 17.50 -8.93 1.98
CA MET A 189 17.68 -9.94 0.93
C MET A 189 17.09 -11.30 1.32
N PRO A 190 16.58 -12.09 0.35
CA PRO A 190 16.13 -13.46 0.59
C PRO A 190 17.34 -14.40 0.53
N TYR A 191 18.23 -14.36 1.54
CA TYR A 191 19.51 -15.07 1.48
C TYR A 191 19.39 -16.60 1.37
N CYS A 192 18.22 -17.17 1.64
CA CYS A 192 17.93 -18.60 1.48
C CYS A 192 17.53 -19.00 0.06
N GLU A 193 17.34 -18.03 -0.83
CA GLU A 193 16.95 -18.27 -2.22
C GLU A 193 18.16 -18.18 -3.16
N ASN A 194 18.09 -18.85 -4.31
CA ASN A 194 19.09 -18.74 -5.36
C ASN A 194 18.42 -18.76 -6.75
N PRO A 195 18.54 -17.69 -7.55
CA PRO A 195 19.10 -16.38 -7.19
C PRO A 195 18.34 -15.71 -6.04
N ASN A 196 18.99 -14.76 -5.38
CA ASN A 196 18.42 -13.97 -4.28
C ASN A 196 18.22 -12.50 -4.68
N TYR A 197 17.88 -12.21 -5.93
CA TYR A 197 17.69 -10.82 -6.39
C TYR A 197 16.58 -10.12 -5.63
N ALA A 198 16.72 -8.80 -5.42
CA ALA A 198 15.71 -7.97 -4.76
C ALA A 198 15.82 -6.52 -5.27
N SER A 199 14.69 -5.83 -5.43
CA SER A 199 14.58 -4.48 -6.00
C SER A 199 13.75 -3.54 -5.11
N GLY A 200 14.03 -3.60 -3.81
CA GLY A 200 13.43 -2.73 -2.81
C GLY A 200 13.89 -1.29 -2.94
N GLY A 201 13.58 -0.44 -1.99
CA GLY A 201 12.63 -0.65 -0.90
C GLY A 201 12.58 0.61 -0.03
N PHE A 202 11.68 0.62 0.94
CA PHE A 202 11.39 1.81 1.72
C PHE A 202 11.28 1.48 3.22
N VAL A 203 12.08 2.16 4.04
CA VAL A 203 11.98 2.14 5.51
C VAL A 203 11.87 3.58 6.02
N ALA A 204 10.91 3.84 6.90
CA ALA A 204 10.80 5.14 7.56
C ALA A 204 10.46 5.04 9.05
N ASP A 205 10.91 6.03 9.81
CA ASP A 205 10.53 6.22 11.22
C ASP A 205 10.76 4.97 12.08
N SER A 206 11.78 4.18 11.74
CA SER A 206 11.99 2.84 12.30
C SER A 206 13.32 2.72 13.02
N ARG A 207 13.42 1.77 13.95
CA ARG A 207 14.65 1.46 14.67
C ARG A 207 15.05 0.01 14.39
N LEU A 208 16.15 -0.18 13.70
CA LEU A 208 16.76 -1.47 13.39
C LEU A 208 17.93 -1.66 14.36
N GLU A 209 17.62 -2.01 15.61
CA GLU A 209 18.58 -1.97 16.73
C GLU A 209 19.79 -2.88 16.50
N GLY A 210 19.55 -4.09 15.96
CA GLY A 210 20.61 -5.01 15.61
C GLY A 210 21.48 -4.54 14.45
N GLY A 211 21.02 -3.60 13.62
CA GLY A 211 21.60 -3.26 12.32
C GLY A 211 20.86 -3.91 11.15
N ALA A 212 21.29 -3.57 9.94
CA ALA A 212 20.61 -3.98 8.71
C ALA A 212 21.56 -4.50 7.62
N LEU A 213 21.24 -5.68 7.09
CA LEU A 213 21.85 -6.27 5.91
C LEU A 213 21.08 -5.87 4.65
N ASN A 214 21.77 -5.11 3.79
CA ASN A 214 21.30 -4.85 2.43
C ASN A 214 21.32 -6.11 1.58
N GLY A 215 22.46 -6.79 1.56
CA GLY A 215 22.65 -7.98 0.74
C GLY A 215 22.64 -7.66 -0.75
N SER A 216 21.83 -8.41 -1.50
CA SER A 216 21.62 -8.30 -2.94
C SER A 216 20.64 -7.21 -3.37
N GLN A 217 20.05 -6.46 -2.43
CA GLN A 217 19.15 -5.35 -2.75
C GLN A 217 19.83 -4.34 -3.66
N GLN A 218 19.27 -4.16 -4.86
CA GLN A 218 19.79 -3.28 -5.91
C GLN A 218 19.90 -1.83 -5.43
N GLN A 219 18.81 -1.33 -4.86
CA GLN A 219 18.68 -0.01 -4.28
C GLN A 219 17.80 -0.08 -3.03
N PHE A 220 17.81 0.98 -2.22
CA PHE A 220 16.97 1.09 -1.03
C PHE A 220 16.96 2.54 -0.55
N TYR A 221 15.81 2.98 -0.04
CA TYR A 221 15.68 4.27 0.64
C TYR A 221 15.30 4.08 2.10
N VAL A 222 16.04 4.74 2.98
CA VAL A 222 15.74 4.83 4.40
C VAL A 222 15.65 6.29 4.81
N ARG A 223 14.71 6.62 5.70
CA ARG A 223 14.62 7.96 6.27
C ARG A 223 14.16 7.98 7.72
N ASN A 224 14.57 9.02 8.44
CA ASN A 224 14.17 9.29 9.83
C ASN A 224 14.24 8.04 10.73
N SER A 225 15.25 7.21 10.54
CA SER A 225 15.38 5.92 11.23
C SER A 225 16.63 5.88 12.11
N ASP A 226 16.72 4.89 12.98
CA ASP A 226 17.94 4.54 13.70
C ASP A 226 18.41 3.16 13.24
N LEU A 227 19.54 3.10 12.56
CA LEU A 227 20.10 1.88 11.98
C LEU A 227 20.92 1.06 12.97
N GLY A 228 20.88 1.39 14.27
CA GLY A 228 21.49 0.60 15.33
C GLY A 228 23.00 0.42 15.11
N THR A 229 23.42 -0.83 14.88
CA THR A 229 24.84 -1.15 14.64
C THR A 229 25.35 -0.74 13.25
N GLY A 230 24.46 -0.31 12.35
CA GLY A 230 24.79 0.25 11.04
C GLY A 230 24.20 -0.55 9.87
N TRP A 231 24.71 -0.23 8.68
CA TRP A 231 24.27 -0.80 7.39
C TRP A 231 25.43 -1.54 6.72
N THR A 232 25.20 -2.75 6.20
CA THR A 232 26.29 -3.65 5.78
C THR A 232 26.99 -3.26 4.47
N ASN A 233 26.23 -3.06 3.38
CA ASN A 233 26.75 -2.93 2.02
C ASN A 233 25.78 -2.16 1.11
N GLY A 234 26.23 -1.78 -0.08
CA GLY A 234 25.39 -1.23 -1.14
C GLY A 234 25.65 -1.89 -2.48
N VAL A 235 24.65 -1.90 -3.37
CA VAL A 235 24.75 -2.49 -4.72
C VAL A 235 24.79 -1.38 -5.78
N TRP A 236 23.68 -0.69 -6.03
CA TRP A 236 23.61 0.40 -7.02
C TRP A 236 23.33 1.77 -6.41
N ASN A 237 22.35 1.89 -5.51
CA ASN A 237 21.94 3.19 -4.95
C ASN A 237 21.27 3.05 -3.56
N GLN A 238 22.05 3.13 -2.47
CA GLN A 238 21.47 3.21 -1.12
C GLN A 238 21.44 4.64 -0.63
N VAL A 239 20.24 5.12 -0.32
CA VAL A 239 20.01 6.51 0.05
C VAL A 239 19.46 6.57 1.47
N PHE A 240 20.04 7.45 2.26
CA PHE A 240 19.71 7.69 3.66
C PHE A 240 19.43 9.18 3.85
N SER A 241 18.42 9.52 4.64
CA SER A 241 18.14 10.92 4.99
C SER A 241 17.58 11.03 6.39
N GLY A 242 18.24 11.80 7.25
CA GLY A 242 17.80 11.92 8.65
C GLY A 242 17.97 10.64 9.44
N ASP A 243 18.83 9.71 9.00
CA ASP A 243 19.03 8.44 9.68
C ASP A 243 20.20 8.52 10.67
N ILE A 244 19.95 8.05 11.89
CA ILE A 244 20.98 7.83 12.91
C ILE A 244 21.74 6.55 12.55
N ASN A 245 23.07 6.58 12.68
CA ASN A 245 23.96 5.47 12.36
C ASN A 245 23.98 5.03 10.87
N ALA A 246 23.53 5.90 9.95
CA ALA A 246 23.73 5.69 8.51
C ALA A 246 25.22 5.77 8.12
N PRO A 247 25.65 5.01 7.09
CA PRO A 247 27.00 5.15 6.55
C PRO A 247 27.23 6.57 6.04
N ALA A 248 28.44 7.09 6.18
CA ALA A 248 28.77 8.42 5.67
C ALA A 248 28.62 8.50 4.14
N GLN A 249 28.30 9.69 3.62
CA GLN A 249 28.28 9.97 2.19
C GLN A 249 29.58 9.53 1.53
N SER A 250 29.48 8.69 0.49
CA SER A 250 30.67 8.10 -0.15
C SER A 250 30.53 7.79 -1.63
N PHE A 251 29.42 8.16 -2.27
CA PHE A 251 29.27 8.03 -3.72
C PHE A 251 30.36 8.83 -4.48
N PRO A 252 30.99 8.26 -5.54
CA PRO A 252 30.69 6.98 -6.17
C PRO A 252 31.48 5.76 -5.63
N ASN A 253 32.39 5.93 -4.67
CA ASN A 253 33.27 4.84 -4.21
C ASN A 253 32.50 3.68 -3.55
N GLN A 254 31.54 4.03 -2.70
CA GLN A 254 30.46 3.16 -2.25
C GLN A 254 29.16 3.85 -2.63
N PRO A 255 28.13 3.12 -3.08
CA PRO A 255 26.89 3.72 -3.60
C PRO A 255 25.97 4.23 -2.48
N TYR A 256 26.53 4.98 -1.53
CA TYR A 256 25.82 5.59 -0.41
C TYR A 256 25.65 7.09 -0.66
N THR A 257 24.38 7.49 -0.71
CA THR A 257 23.97 8.90 -0.64
C THR A 257 23.36 9.17 0.72
N THR A 258 24.00 9.99 1.55
CA THR A 258 23.59 10.19 2.95
C THR A 258 23.38 11.66 3.25
N LEU A 259 22.15 12.02 3.60
CA LEU A 259 21.76 13.35 4.06
C LEU A 259 21.60 13.35 5.58
N ALA A 260 22.14 14.37 6.25
CA ALA A 260 22.05 14.50 7.71
C ALA A 260 20.61 14.61 8.23
N ALA A 261 19.70 15.13 7.41
CA ALA A 261 18.30 15.33 7.75
C ALA A 261 17.41 15.03 6.53
N THR A 262 16.19 14.56 6.76
CA THR A 262 15.14 14.58 5.74
C THR A 262 14.58 16.00 5.67
N PRO A 263 14.65 16.69 4.52
CA PRO A 263 14.39 18.12 4.50
C PRO A 263 12.94 18.51 4.83
N VAL A 264 11.99 17.73 4.34
CA VAL A 264 10.57 17.83 4.67
C VAL A 264 10.03 16.42 4.78
N SER A 265 9.35 16.11 5.87
CA SER A 265 8.67 14.83 6.05
C SER A 265 7.35 15.04 6.80
N ARG A 266 6.48 14.04 6.70
CA ARG A 266 5.30 13.89 7.56
C ARG A 266 5.16 12.39 7.73
N GLU A 267 5.02 11.88 8.95
CA GLU A 267 4.82 10.45 9.13
C GLU A 267 3.38 10.06 8.81
N LYS A 268 3.21 8.84 8.28
CA LYS A 268 1.92 8.35 7.78
C LYS A 268 0.86 8.34 8.89
N PRO A 269 -0.38 8.78 8.65
CA PRO A 269 -1.49 8.52 9.55
C PRO A 269 -1.67 7.03 9.85
N TYR A 270 -2.00 6.69 11.09
CA TYR A 270 -2.21 5.29 11.49
C TYR A 270 -3.39 5.10 12.44
N LEU A 271 -4.05 3.95 12.30
CA LEU A 271 -5.12 3.53 13.20
C LEU A 271 -4.52 3.02 14.52
N TYR A 272 -5.09 3.43 15.65
CA TYR A 272 -4.71 2.90 16.96
C TYR A 272 -5.91 2.81 17.90
N VAL A 273 -5.74 2.05 18.98
CA VAL A 273 -6.72 1.90 20.05
C VAL A 273 -6.17 2.56 21.30
N ASP A 274 -6.93 3.50 21.87
CA ASP A 274 -6.52 4.17 23.10
C ASP A 274 -6.75 3.30 24.35
N THR A 275 -6.33 3.80 25.51
CA THR A 275 -6.45 3.09 26.79
C THR A 275 -7.88 2.83 27.23
N ASN A 276 -8.87 3.54 26.66
CA ASN A 276 -10.30 3.31 26.90
C ASN A 276 -10.91 2.32 25.89
N GLY A 277 -10.10 1.77 24.98
CA GLY A 277 -10.56 0.86 23.93
C GLY A 277 -11.18 1.57 22.71
N ALA A 278 -11.10 2.90 22.61
CA ALA A 278 -11.66 3.63 21.48
C ALA A 278 -10.66 3.66 20.31
N TYR A 279 -11.20 3.46 19.10
CA TYR A 279 -10.43 3.55 17.86
C TYR A 279 -10.26 5.01 17.45
N ASN A 280 -9.02 5.37 17.13
CA ASN A 280 -8.61 6.70 16.73
C ASN A 280 -7.63 6.59 15.54
N VAL A 281 -7.53 7.64 14.74
CA VAL A 281 -6.46 7.79 13.75
C VAL A 281 -5.52 8.87 14.25
N PHE A 282 -4.25 8.52 14.44
CA PHE A 282 -3.22 9.49 14.78
C PHE A 282 -2.71 10.16 13.51
N ILE A 283 -2.60 11.49 13.53
CA ILE A 283 -2.14 12.32 12.40
C ILE A 283 -0.82 12.98 12.83
N PRO A 284 0.34 12.43 12.43
CA PRO A 284 1.63 13.03 12.71
C PRO A 284 1.76 14.43 12.10
N SER A 285 2.48 15.31 12.79
CA SER A 285 2.78 16.65 12.30
C SER A 285 3.85 16.59 11.21
N ALA A 286 3.76 17.48 10.21
CA ALA A 286 4.86 17.70 9.28
C ALA A 286 6.10 18.23 10.03
N GLN A 287 7.28 17.85 9.55
CA GLN A 287 8.58 18.24 10.08
C GLN A 287 9.46 18.74 8.94
N THR A 288 10.39 19.61 9.31
CA THR A 288 11.48 20.07 8.44
C THR A 288 12.81 19.70 9.06
N ASP A 289 13.77 19.32 8.23
CA ASP A 289 15.09 18.88 8.66
C ASP A 289 15.01 17.82 9.79
N SER A 290 14.13 16.85 9.62
CA SER A 290 13.91 15.78 10.61
C SER A 290 15.07 14.79 10.64
N ASN A 291 15.30 14.20 11.81
CA ASN A 291 16.33 13.19 12.04
C ASN A 291 15.92 12.23 13.16
N GLY A 292 16.18 10.94 12.95
CA GLY A 292 15.81 9.85 13.82
C GLY A 292 14.30 9.62 13.89
N THR A 293 13.90 8.63 14.69
CA THR A 293 12.49 8.29 14.82
C THR A 293 11.74 9.34 15.62
N THR A 294 10.50 9.59 15.21
CA THR A 294 9.62 10.59 15.82
C THR A 294 9.12 10.18 17.20
N TRP A 295 9.27 8.90 17.56
CA TRP A 295 8.81 8.30 18.82
C TRP A 295 9.95 8.01 19.82
N ALA A 296 11.21 8.30 19.47
CA ALA A 296 12.36 8.04 20.37
C ALA A 296 12.36 8.92 21.64
N LYS A 297 11.78 10.13 21.58
CA LYS A 297 11.81 11.13 22.67
C LYS A 297 10.44 11.34 23.33
N GLY A 298 9.57 10.34 23.24
CA GLY A 298 8.17 10.41 23.68
C GLY A 298 7.22 10.15 22.50
N HIS A 299 5.93 10.39 22.70
CA HIS A 299 4.95 10.23 21.63
C HIS A 299 5.29 11.10 20.43
N THR A 300 5.06 10.57 19.24
CA THR A 300 5.19 11.34 17.99
C THR A 300 4.36 12.61 18.06
N PRO A 301 4.90 13.77 17.65
CA PRO A 301 4.14 15.00 17.57
C PRO A 301 3.00 14.89 16.56
N GLY A 302 1.78 15.27 16.96
CA GLY A 302 0.60 15.12 16.11
C GLY A 302 -0.69 15.27 16.90
N ARG A 303 -1.79 14.90 16.26
CA ARG A 303 -3.14 14.97 16.84
C ARG A 303 -3.91 13.68 16.58
N SER A 304 -4.77 13.31 17.53
CA SER A 304 -5.67 12.17 17.38
C SER A 304 -7.05 12.61 16.92
N LEU A 305 -7.59 11.89 15.94
CA LEU A 305 -8.97 12.02 15.51
C LEU A 305 -9.74 10.75 15.87
N SER A 306 -10.88 10.88 16.55
CA SER A 306 -11.75 9.74 16.79
C SER A 306 -12.19 9.12 15.46
N LEU A 307 -12.23 7.79 15.38
CA LEU A 307 -12.74 7.11 14.19
C LEU A 307 -14.19 7.50 13.86
N ARG A 308 -14.96 8.00 14.83
CA ARG A 308 -16.30 8.58 14.61
C ARG A 308 -16.29 9.78 13.65
N SER A 309 -15.15 10.44 13.45
CA SER A 309 -14.98 11.53 12.48
C SER A 309 -14.73 11.03 11.04
N PHE A 310 -14.62 9.71 10.84
CA PHE A 310 -14.40 9.08 9.54
C PHE A 310 -15.69 8.46 9.01
N PHE A 311 -15.82 8.48 7.70
CA PHE A 311 -16.63 7.51 6.97
C PHE A 311 -15.77 6.28 6.75
N VAL A 312 -16.18 5.15 7.32
CA VAL A 312 -15.55 3.84 7.05
C VAL A 312 -16.21 3.30 5.80
N ALA A 313 -15.48 3.32 4.69
CA ALA A 313 -15.93 2.82 3.40
C ALA A 313 -15.66 1.32 3.30
N HIS A 314 -16.61 0.61 2.72
CA HIS A 314 -16.51 -0.82 2.40
C HIS A 314 -16.71 -1.06 0.91
N PRO A 315 -16.14 -2.13 0.33
CA PRO A 315 -16.40 -2.48 -1.05
C PRO A 315 -17.91 -2.54 -1.34
N GLY A 316 -18.36 -1.87 -2.39
CA GLY A 316 -19.77 -1.71 -2.74
C GLY A 316 -20.42 -0.40 -2.27
N ASP A 317 -19.77 0.37 -1.39
CA ASP A 317 -20.19 1.75 -1.13
C ASP A 317 -20.07 2.60 -2.40
N SER A 318 -21.15 3.32 -2.73
CA SER A 318 -21.14 4.19 -3.90
C SER A 318 -20.25 5.42 -3.67
N VAL A 319 -19.59 5.89 -4.73
CA VAL A 319 -18.81 7.14 -4.70
C VAL A 319 -19.68 8.33 -4.25
N SER A 320 -20.97 8.34 -4.58
CA SER A 320 -21.92 9.37 -4.12
C SER A 320 -22.03 9.40 -2.58
N LYS A 321 -22.09 8.22 -1.94
CA LYS A 321 -22.13 8.09 -0.49
C LYS A 321 -20.82 8.57 0.15
N ILE A 322 -19.68 8.19 -0.43
CA ILE A 322 -18.34 8.65 0.00
C ILE A 322 -18.25 10.18 -0.08
N ASN A 323 -18.57 10.76 -1.25
CA ASN A 323 -18.53 12.20 -1.47
C ASN A 323 -19.52 12.96 -0.57
N SER A 324 -20.69 12.40 -0.30
CA SER A 324 -21.65 12.99 0.64
C SER A 324 -21.10 13.04 2.06
N ALA A 325 -20.40 11.99 2.51
CA ALA A 325 -19.78 11.98 3.82
C ALA A 325 -18.61 12.99 3.92
N LEU A 326 -17.76 13.07 2.89
CA LEU A 326 -16.69 14.07 2.80
C LEU A 326 -17.25 15.51 2.86
N ALA A 327 -18.34 15.77 2.13
CA ALA A 327 -19.03 17.07 2.13
C ALA A 327 -19.66 17.40 3.50
N GLN A 328 -20.04 16.39 4.29
CA GLN A 328 -20.54 16.54 5.66
C GLN A 328 -19.43 16.70 6.72
N GLY A 329 -18.16 16.84 6.30
CA GLY A 329 -17.05 17.06 7.22
C GLY A 329 -16.37 15.77 7.72
N LYS A 330 -16.72 14.59 7.18
CA LYS A 330 -16.02 13.35 7.53
C LYS A 330 -14.66 13.27 6.84
N ASN A 331 -13.74 12.55 7.47
CA ASN A 331 -12.57 11.95 6.82
C ASN A 331 -12.97 10.61 6.18
N LEU A 332 -12.04 9.94 5.51
CA LEU A 332 -12.28 8.65 4.84
C LEU A 332 -11.30 7.59 5.36
N LEU A 333 -11.84 6.49 5.86
CA LEU A 333 -11.09 5.25 6.10
C LEU A 333 -11.58 4.21 5.09
N VAL A 334 -10.68 3.68 4.27
CA VAL A 334 -11.00 2.73 3.20
C VAL A 334 -10.58 1.34 3.67
N THR A 335 -11.56 0.46 3.92
CA THR A 335 -11.29 -0.91 4.39
C THR A 335 -10.72 -1.78 3.26
N PRO A 336 -10.04 -2.90 3.57
CA PRO A 336 -9.34 -3.71 2.57
C PRO A 336 -10.28 -4.26 1.50
N GLY A 337 -10.06 -3.86 0.25
CA GLY A 337 -10.78 -4.35 -0.92
C GLY A 337 -10.49 -3.54 -2.18
N VAL A 338 -11.17 -3.91 -3.27
CA VAL A 338 -11.14 -3.21 -4.55
C VAL A 338 -12.45 -2.45 -4.74
N TYR A 339 -12.37 -1.16 -5.09
CA TYR A 339 -13.51 -0.27 -5.24
C TYR A 339 -13.56 0.26 -6.68
N ASP A 340 -14.71 0.08 -7.33
CA ASP A 340 -14.96 0.58 -8.67
C ASP A 340 -15.36 2.06 -8.66
N ILE A 341 -14.51 2.91 -9.22
CA ILE A 341 -14.65 4.36 -9.16
C ILE A 341 -15.05 4.92 -10.54
N ALA A 342 -16.36 5.02 -10.78
CA ALA A 342 -16.93 5.52 -12.03
C ALA A 342 -17.06 7.06 -12.12
N GLN A 343 -16.77 7.75 -11.02
CA GLN A 343 -16.70 9.21 -10.92
C GLN A 343 -15.73 9.56 -9.80
N SER A 344 -15.13 10.74 -9.81
CA SER A 344 -14.11 11.09 -8.81
C SER A 344 -14.64 11.10 -7.38
N ILE A 345 -13.90 10.48 -6.48
CA ILE A 345 -13.91 10.85 -5.06
C ILE A 345 -13.30 12.26 -4.98
N ALA A 346 -14.07 13.23 -4.50
CA ALA A 346 -13.71 14.63 -4.53
C ALA A 346 -13.37 15.13 -3.12
N VAL A 347 -12.09 15.24 -2.83
CA VAL A 347 -11.57 15.78 -1.57
C VAL A 347 -11.50 17.30 -1.68
N LYS A 348 -12.41 18.01 -1.01
CA LYS A 348 -12.58 19.46 -1.15
C LYS A 348 -12.31 20.27 0.11
N ARG A 349 -12.12 19.61 1.25
CA ARG A 349 -11.95 20.25 2.55
C ARG A 349 -10.48 20.14 2.94
N ALA A 350 -9.89 21.24 3.41
CA ALA A 350 -8.57 21.23 4.03
C ALA A 350 -8.52 20.20 5.17
N ASP A 351 -7.32 19.70 5.47
CA ASP A 351 -7.09 18.72 6.55
C ASP A 351 -7.88 17.41 6.43
N THR A 352 -8.40 17.09 5.25
CA THR A 352 -9.09 15.82 5.04
C THR A 352 -8.08 14.68 5.06
N ILE A 353 -8.34 13.69 5.90
CA ILE A 353 -7.56 12.46 5.96
C ILE A 353 -8.26 11.39 5.12
N VAL A 354 -7.50 10.73 4.26
CA VAL A 354 -7.91 9.55 3.50
C VAL A 354 -6.91 8.43 3.77
N LEU A 355 -7.28 7.48 4.61
CA LEU A 355 -6.43 6.37 5.01
C LEU A 355 -6.99 5.06 4.44
N GLY A 356 -6.19 4.32 3.69
CA GLY A 356 -6.49 2.94 3.29
C GLY A 356 -5.87 1.93 4.24
N LEU A 357 -6.54 0.78 4.37
CA LEU A 357 -6.04 -0.39 5.09
C LEU A 357 -5.90 -1.58 4.13
N GLY A 358 -4.89 -2.41 4.34
CA GLY A 358 -4.71 -3.68 3.63
C GLY A 358 -4.51 -3.51 2.13
N MET A 359 -3.80 -2.47 1.71
CA MET A 359 -3.58 -2.14 0.28
C MET A 359 -4.90 -1.92 -0.49
N ALA A 360 -5.84 -1.21 0.15
CA ALA A 360 -7.12 -0.85 -0.46
C ALA A 360 -6.92 -0.17 -1.82
N THR A 361 -7.71 -0.59 -2.81
CA THR A 361 -7.48 -0.27 -4.22
C THR A 361 -8.67 0.45 -4.84
N PHE A 362 -8.43 1.59 -5.48
CA PHE A 362 -9.41 2.32 -6.28
C PHE A 362 -9.18 2.03 -7.76
N THR A 363 -10.08 1.27 -8.38
CA THR A 363 -10.02 0.94 -9.81
C THR A 363 -10.87 1.91 -10.61
N ALA A 364 -10.24 2.62 -11.55
CA ALA A 364 -10.93 3.58 -12.40
C ALA A 364 -11.96 2.87 -13.30
N GLN A 365 -13.17 3.43 -13.39
CA GLN A 365 -14.20 2.97 -14.32
C GLN A 365 -14.55 4.07 -15.31
N ASN A 366 -14.88 3.68 -16.54
CA ASN A 366 -15.33 4.60 -17.60
C ASN A 366 -14.37 5.77 -17.90
N GLY A 367 -13.07 5.61 -17.65
CA GLY A 367 -12.06 6.66 -17.85
C GLY A 367 -12.14 7.80 -16.81
N ALA A 368 -12.81 7.58 -15.68
CA ALA A 368 -12.85 8.53 -14.58
C ALA A 368 -11.45 8.75 -13.98
N ILE A 369 -11.24 9.91 -13.36
CA ILE A 369 -10.14 10.11 -12.43
C ILE A 369 -10.61 9.60 -11.06
N PRO A 370 -10.10 8.49 -10.50
CA PRO A 370 -10.56 7.94 -9.24
C PRO A 370 -10.63 8.95 -8.10
N MET A 371 -9.62 9.83 -7.95
CA MET A 371 -9.64 10.86 -6.92
C MET A 371 -9.09 12.19 -7.42
N THR A 372 -9.75 13.26 -6.97
CA THR A 372 -9.29 14.64 -7.15
C THR A 372 -9.25 15.34 -5.81
N VAL A 373 -8.16 16.06 -5.55
CA VAL A 373 -8.02 16.99 -4.42
C VAL A 373 -8.19 18.40 -4.95
N ALA A 374 -9.06 19.18 -4.33
CA ALA A 374 -9.22 20.60 -4.63
C ALA A 374 -8.00 21.41 -4.17
N ASP A 375 -7.99 22.71 -4.47
CA ASP A 375 -6.94 23.65 -4.03
C ASP A 375 -7.09 23.97 -2.54
N VAL A 376 -6.72 22.99 -1.70
CA VAL A 376 -6.79 23.04 -0.24
C VAL A 376 -5.53 22.46 0.38
N GLN A 377 -5.16 22.95 1.56
CA GLN A 377 -3.98 22.54 2.30
C GLN A 377 -4.23 21.31 3.21
N GLY A 378 -3.14 20.70 3.68
CA GLY A 378 -3.16 19.72 4.78
C GLY A 378 -3.85 18.39 4.50
N VAL A 379 -4.24 18.10 3.25
CA VAL A 379 -4.85 16.83 2.88
C VAL A 379 -3.80 15.71 3.03
N ASP A 380 -4.21 14.59 3.62
CA ASP A 380 -3.30 13.49 3.93
C ASP A 380 -3.88 12.20 3.35
N ILE A 381 -3.25 11.67 2.31
CA ILE A 381 -3.69 10.47 1.59
C ILE A 381 -2.66 9.38 1.80
N ALA A 382 -3.07 8.28 2.42
CA ALA A 382 -2.15 7.24 2.83
C ALA A 382 -2.66 5.82 2.58
N GLY A 383 -1.77 4.90 2.19
CA GLY A 383 -2.04 3.46 2.11
C GLY A 383 -3.05 3.06 1.03
N LEU A 384 -2.95 3.66 -0.16
CA LEU A 384 -3.90 3.45 -1.25
C LEU A 384 -3.22 3.10 -2.57
N THR A 385 -3.81 2.14 -3.28
CA THR A 385 -3.45 1.84 -4.67
C THR A 385 -4.49 2.41 -5.62
N PHE A 386 -4.04 3.10 -6.66
CA PHE A 386 -4.86 3.57 -7.77
C PHE A 386 -4.62 2.68 -8.99
N ASP A 387 -5.65 1.96 -9.43
CA ASP A 387 -5.56 0.96 -10.49
C ASP A 387 -6.33 1.45 -11.73
N ALA A 388 -5.70 1.39 -12.90
CA ALA A 388 -6.30 1.88 -14.13
C ALA A 388 -7.32 0.89 -14.71
N GLY A 389 -8.50 1.38 -15.09
CA GLY A 389 -9.48 0.58 -15.83
C GLY A 389 -9.17 0.46 -17.34
N PRO A 390 -9.97 -0.34 -18.07
CA PRO A 390 -9.75 -0.60 -19.49
C PRO A 390 -9.98 0.62 -20.40
N VAL A 391 -10.73 1.61 -19.91
CA VAL A 391 -10.95 2.90 -20.59
C VAL A 391 -9.91 3.90 -20.08
N ASN A 392 -9.21 4.56 -21.00
CA ASN A 392 -8.14 5.50 -20.66
C ASN A 392 -8.63 6.61 -19.74
N SER A 393 -8.01 6.73 -18.56
CA SER A 393 -8.21 7.85 -17.64
C SER A 393 -7.19 8.95 -17.94
N PRO A 394 -7.56 10.24 -17.92
CA PRO A 394 -6.59 11.31 -18.16
C PRO A 394 -5.52 11.35 -17.05
N THR A 395 -5.92 11.13 -15.80
CA THR A 395 -5.03 10.88 -14.66
C THR A 395 -5.70 9.92 -13.67
N LEU A 396 -4.94 9.25 -12.80
CA LEU A 396 -5.49 8.39 -11.74
C LEU A 396 -5.65 9.12 -10.40
N LEU A 397 -4.72 10.02 -10.08
CA LEU A 397 -4.82 10.95 -8.96
C LEU A 397 -4.40 12.35 -9.41
N ARG A 398 -5.23 13.34 -9.07
CA ARG A 398 -4.91 14.75 -9.25
C ARG A 398 -4.91 15.50 -7.92
N VAL A 399 -3.80 16.14 -7.59
CA VAL A 399 -3.63 16.95 -6.37
C VAL A 399 -3.59 18.44 -6.72
N GLY A 400 -4.67 19.17 -6.39
CA GLY A 400 -4.86 20.56 -6.83
C GLY A 400 -5.45 20.65 -8.23
N SER A 401 -6.09 21.77 -8.55
CA SER A 401 -6.63 22.00 -9.90
C SER A 401 -5.48 22.19 -10.91
N GLY A 402 -5.59 21.52 -12.06
CA GLY A 402 -4.61 21.66 -13.13
C GLY A 402 -4.70 23.02 -13.84
N HIS A 403 -3.70 23.32 -14.67
CA HIS A 403 -3.60 24.58 -15.42
C HIS A 403 -4.85 24.95 -16.23
N GLU A 404 -5.65 23.98 -16.67
CA GLU A 404 -6.87 24.19 -17.45
C GLU A 404 -7.95 25.04 -16.75
N LYS A 405 -7.83 25.26 -15.43
CA LYS A 405 -8.78 26.08 -14.67
C LYS A 405 -8.23 27.42 -14.17
N GLY A 406 -7.01 27.81 -14.58
CA GLY A 406 -6.34 28.97 -13.97
C GLY A 406 -6.16 28.77 -12.46
N GLY A 407 -5.96 27.52 -12.03
CA GLY A 407 -5.80 27.15 -10.63
C GLY A 407 -4.60 27.86 -10.02
N ASN A 408 -4.78 28.43 -8.83
CA ASN A 408 -3.67 28.85 -8.02
C ASN A 408 -2.98 27.58 -7.50
N HIS A 409 -1.66 27.50 -7.59
CA HIS A 409 -0.96 26.45 -6.86
C HIS A 409 -1.15 26.74 -5.35
N VAL A 410 -1.97 25.93 -4.68
CA VAL A 410 -2.28 26.11 -3.25
C VAL A 410 -1.51 25.09 -2.44
N GLY A 411 -0.77 25.55 -1.44
CA GLY A 411 -0.03 24.73 -0.49
C GLY A 411 0.81 25.61 0.43
N THR A 412 1.17 25.09 1.60
CA THR A 412 2.05 25.81 2.54
C THR A 412 3.07 24.83 3.12
N SER A 413 4.27 25.33 3.42
CA SER A 413 5.31 24.51 4.07
C SER A 413 4.94 24.08 5.50
N SER A 414 4.06 24.82 6.18
CA SER A 414 3.60 24.50 7.54
C SER A 414 2.47 23.48 7.61
N ASP A 415 1.71 23.33 6.53
CA ASP A 415 0.59 22.40 6.43
C ASP A 415 0.49 21.81 5.01
N PRO A 416 1.50 21.04 4.59
CA PRO A 416 1.55 20.48 3.24
C PRO A 416 0.54 19.35 3.09
N THR A 417 0.01 19.23 1.87
CA THR A 417 -0.65 17.98 1.44
C THR A 417 0.40 16.87 1.34
N ALA A 418 0.07 15.66 1.78
CA ALA A 418 0.98 14.51 1.76
C ALA A 418 0.33 13.30 1.09
N LEU A 419 1.11 12.60 0.26
CA LEU A 419 0.81 11.28 -0.31
C LEU A 419 1.81 10.27 0.25
N GLN A 420 1.34 9.23 0.94
CA GLN A 420 2.19 8.29 1.68
C GLN A 420 1.80 6.84 1.46
N ASP A 421 2.71 5.99 0.97
CA ASP A 421 2.35 4.63 0.53
C ASP A 421 1.21 4.68 -0.52
N VAL A 422 1.37 5.58 -1.51
CA VAL A 422 0.39 5.78 -2.58
C VAL A 422 0.94 5.20 -3.87
N PHE A 423 0.29 4.14 -4.35
CA PHE A 423 0.78 3.33 -5.46
C PHE A 423 -0.14 3.45 -6.67
N PHE A 424 0.42 3.27 -7.87
CA PHE A 424 -0.32 3.31 -9.12
C PHE A 424 0.01 2.09 -9.96
N ARG A 425 -1.04 1.52 -10.58
CA ARG A 425 -0.90 0.38 -11.47
C ARG A 425 -1.66 0.61 -12.78
N VAL A 426 -0.98 0.37 -13.90
CA VAL A 426 -1.57 0.43 -15.24
C VAL A 426 -1.33 -0.89 -15.99
N GLY A 427 -2.29 -1.80 -15.94
CA GLY A 427 -2.16 -3.17 -16.45
C GLY A 427 -1.85 -4.17 -15.33
N GLY A 428 -1.59 -5.44 -15.68
CA GLY A 428 -1.23 -6.48 -14.72
C GLY A 428 -2.40 -7.42 -14.40
N PRO A 429 -3.33 -7.07 -13.48
CA PRO A 429 -4.51 -7.90 -13.20
C PRO A 429 -5.55 -7.91 -14.34
N HIS A 430 -5.59 -6.83 -15.11
CA HIS A 430 -6.49 -6.63 -16.26
C HIS A 430 -5.89 -5.56 -17.19
N ILE A 431 -6.54 -5.33 -18.34
CA ILE A 431 -6.19 -4.18 -19.19
C ILE A 431 -6.46 -2.90 -18.40
N GLY A 432 -5.43 -2.08 -18.23
CA GLY A 432 -5.51 -0.77 -17.59
C GLY A 432 -4.89 0.30 -18.47
N LYS A 433 -5.52 1.48 -18.58
CA LYS A 433 -5.02 2.60 -19.40
C LYS A 433 -5.15 3.92 -18.67
N ALA A 434 -4.08 4.70 -18.67
CA ALA A 434 -4.09 6.06 -18.14
C ALA A 434 -3.08 6.94 -18.88
N THR A 435 -3.41 8.18 -19.20
CA THR A 435 -2.45 9.11 -19.80
C THR A 435 -1.38 9.49 -18.78
N THR A 436 -1.79 9.88 -17.58
CA THR A 436 -0.90 10.14 -16.44
C THR A 436 -1.32 9.29 -15.25
N SER A 437 -0.40 8.84 -14.38
CA SER A 437 -0.82 8.18 -13.14
C SER A 437 -1.04 9.19 -12.02
N LEU A 438 -0.06 10.06 -11.78
CA LEU A 438 -0.11 11.09 -10.76
C LEU A 438 0.15 12.48 -11.35
N GLU A 439 -0.74 13.42 -11.07
CA GLU A 439 -0.61 14.84 -11.40
C GLU A 439 -0.63 15.68 -10.12
N VAL A 440 0.48 16.36 -9.81
CA VAL A 440 0.66 17.19 -8.61
C VAL A 440 0.75 18.66 -8.98
N ASN A 441 -0.33 19.39 -8.75
CA ASN A 441 -0.43 20.82 -9.04
C ASN A 441 -0.25 21.69 -7.78
N SER A 442 -0.48 21.14 -6.60
CA SER A 442 -0.36 21.86 -5.33
C SER A 442 1.09 22.06 -4.92
N ASP A 443 1.46 23.30 -4.58
CA ASP A 443 2.77 23.65 -4.03
C ASP A 443 3.01 22.90 -2.70
N HIS A 444 4.28 22.73 -2.32
CA HIS A 444 4.71 22.09 -1.06
C HIS A 444 4.24 20.65 -0.82
N THR A 445 3.59 20.01 -1.79
CA THR A 445 3.12 18.62 -1.65
C THR A 445 4.30 17.70 -1.30
N ILE A 446 4.08 16.80 -0.34
CA ILE A 446 5.03 15.74 0.02
C ILE A 446 4.60 14.45 -0.69
N LEU A 447 5.52 13.84 -1.43
CA LEU A 447 5.38 12.51 -2.02
C LEU A 447 6.33 11.56 -1.28
N ASP A 448 5.80 10.66 -0.45
CA ASP A 448 6.61 9.85 0.45
C ASP A 448 6.30 8.36 0.30
N ASP A 449 7.19 7.62 -0.35
CA ASP A 449 6.94 6.26 -0.86
C ASP A 449 5.81 6.23 -1.90
N VAL A 450 6.15 6.65 -3.13
CA VAL A 450 5.26 6.56 -4.29
C VAL A 450 5.86 5.59 -5.29
N TRP A 451 5.06 4.59 -5.68
CA TRP A 451 5.38 3.72 -6.82
C TRP A 451 4.34 3.88 -7.92
N ALA A 452 4.76 4.41 -9.06
CA ALA A 452 3.93 4.49 -10.25
C ALA A 452 4.44 3.48 -11.29
N TRP A 453 3.63 2.45 -11.55
CA TRP A 453 4.05 1.31 -12.36
C TRP A 453 3.09 1.07 -13.53
N ARG A 454 3.61 1.26 -14.75
CA ARG A 454 3.00 0.65 -15.93
C ARG A 454 3.44 -0.81 -15.97
N ALA A 455 2.47 -1.72 -15.91
CA ALA A 455 2.78 -3.13 -15.76
C ALA A 455 3.67 -3.68 -16.89
N ASP A 456 4.77 -4.32 -16.54
CA ASP A 456 5.65 -5.07 -17.45
C ASP A 456 5.27 -6.56 -17.51
N HIS A 457 4.53 -7.06 -16.51
CA HIS A 457 4.00 -8.42 -16.45
C HIS A 457 2.60 -8.48 -15.81
N GLY A 458 1.97 -9.65 -15.89
CA GLY A 458 0.66 -9.91 -15.28
C GLY A 458 -0.12 -11.00 -15.98
N VAL A 459 -1.45 -10.98 -15.86
CA VAL A 459 -2.31 -11.98 -16.48
C VAL A 459 -2.21 -11.92 -18.01
N ALA A 460 -2.32 -13.06 -18.67
CA ALA A 460 -2.16 -13.13 -20.12
C ALA A 460 -3.07 -12.13 -20.86
N GLY A 461 -2.47 -11.29 -21.70
CA GLY A 461 -3.18 -10.28 -22.50
C GLY A 461 -3.51 -8.97 -21.78
N SER A 462 -3.04 -8.78 -20.53
CA SER A 462 -3.20 -7.52 -19.79
C SER A 462 -2.10 -6.49 -20.04
N VAL A 463 -0.94 -6.93 -20.57
CA VAL A 463 0.27 -6.12 -20.76
C VAL A 463 0.72 -6.15 -22.22
N GLY A 464 1.25 -5.01 -22.68
CA GLY A 464 1.88 -4.83 -23.99
C GLY A 464 1.77 -3.39 -24.48
N TRP A 465 2.60 -3.04 -25.47
CA TRP A 465 2.77 -1.65 -25.95
C TRP A 465 1.47 -0.95 -26.34
N THR A 466 0.49 -1.69 -26.88
CA THR A 466 -0.82 -1.15 -27.29
C THR A 466 -1.96 -1.61 -26.37
N VAL A 467 -1.64 -2.35 -25.32
CA VAL A 467 -2.60 -3.00 -24.41
C VAL A 467 -2.80 -2.15 -23.17
N ASN A 468 -1.78 -2.00 -22.32
CA ASN A 468 -1.81 -1.17 -21.12
C ASN A 468 -1.11 0.16 -21.36
N THR A 469 -1.66 0.96 -22.28
CA THR A 469 -1.05 2.22 -22.70
C THR A 469 -0.99 3.21 -21.55
N ALA A 470 0.20 3.76 -21.29
CA ALA A 470 0.40 4.82 -20.33
C ALA A 470 1.51 5.78 -20.74
N ASP A 471 1.18 7.06 -20.91
CA ASP A 471 2.12 8.04 -21.46
C ASP A 471 3.17 8.45 -20.43
N THR A 472 2.76 8.93 -19.25
CA THR A 472 3.66 9.48 -18.23
C THR A 472 3.27 9.02 -16.84
N GLY A 473 4.25 8.73 -15.98
CA GLY A 473 3.98 8.29 -14.61
C GLY A 473 3.54 9.43 -13.73
N VAL A 474 4.49 10.33 -13.45
CA VAL A 474 4.30 11.43 -12.51
C VAL A 474 4.57 12.76 -13.20
N ILE A 475 3.65 13.70 -13.04
CA ILE A 475 3.83 15.11 -13.44
C ILE A 475 3.75 15.97 -12.19
N VAL A 476 4.79 16.78 -11.96
CA VAL A 476 4.86 17.75 -10.85
C VAL A 476 4.86 19.17 -11.41
N ASN A 477 3.75 19.87 -11.24
CA ASN A 477 3.58 21.28 -11.62
C ASN A 477 3.75 22.22 -10.42
N GLY A 478 3.43 21.77 -9.20
CA GLY A 478 3.59 22.54 -7.98
C GLY A 478 5.07 22.84 -7.65
N ASN A 479 5.31 24.04 -7.13
CA ASN A 479 6.60 24.48 -6.60
C ASN A 479 6.85 23.89 -5.22
N ASP A 480 8.13 23.80 -4.83
CA ASP A 480 8.57 23.34 -3.49
C ASP A 480 8.04 21.95 -3.11
N VAL A 481 7.61 21.15 -4.10
CA VAL A 481 7.22 19.75 -3.92
C VAL A 481 8.45 18.94 -3.53
N THR A 482 8.30 18.06 -2.55
CA THR A 482 9.36 17.16 -2.09
C THR A 482 8.94 15.72 -2.29
N ALA A 483 9.76 14.95 -2.99
CA ALA A 483 9.61 13.51 -3.14
C ALA A 483 10.71 12.77 -2.36
N THR A 484 10.33 11.84 -1.49
CA THR A 484 11.21 10.98 -0.68
C THR A 484 10.83 9.53 -0.96
N GLY A 485 11.69 8.79 -1.68
CA GLY A 485 11.34 7.43 -2.11
C GLY A 485 10.40 7.42 -3.32
N LEU A 486 10.88 7.91 -4.48
CA LEU A 486 10.10 7.94 -5.72
C LEU A 486 10.51 6.79 -6.65
N PHE A 487 9.57 5.90 -6.97
CA PHE A 487 9.73 4.78 -7.89
C PHE A 487 8.78 4.97 -9.06
N VAL A 488 9.26 5.04 -10.30
CA VAL A 488 8.40 5.24 -11.47
C VAL A 488 8.90 4.45 -12.65
N GLU A 489 8.09 3.56 -13.23
CA GLU A 489 8.60 2.53 -14.14
C GLU A 489 7.72 2.30 -15.40
N HIS A 490 8.42 1.99 -16.50
CA HIS A 490 7.93 1.45 -17.77
C HIS A 490 6.93 2.31 -18.57
N TYR A 491 6.76 3.59 -18.24
CA TYR A 491 5.88 4.47 -19.02
C TYR A 491 6.38 4.66 -20.47
N GLN A 492 5.45 4.87 -21.41
CA GLN A 492 5.76 4.92 -22.84
C GLN A 492 6.49 6.20 -23.26
N LYS A 493 6.40 7.26 -22.46
CA LYS A 493 7.14 8.52 -22.62
C LYS A 493 8.03 8.77 -21.40
N TYR A 494 8.02 9.98 -20.86
CA TYR A 494 8.76 10.30 -19.65
C TYR A 494 8.15 9.58 -18.45
N ASN A 495 8.98 9.03 -17.57
CA ASN A 495 8.47 8.42 -16.33
C ASN A 495 8.09 9.54 -15.34
N VAL A 496 8.97 10.53 -15.17
CA VAL A 496 8.71 11.75 -14.40
C VAL A 496 8.91 12.99 -15.26
N VAL A 497 7.97 13.94 -15.16
CA VAL A 497 8.12 15.32 -15.64
C VAL A 497 7.98 16.28 -14.47
N TRP A 498 8.99 17.12 -14.27
CA TRP A 498 9.04 18.11 -13.20
C TRP A 498 9.07 19.53 -13.79
N ASN A 499 7.95 20.24 -13.66
CA ASN A 499 7.72 21.59 -14.16
C ASN A 499 7.78 22.64 -13.04
N GLY A 500 7.54 22.26 -11.78
CA GLY A 500 7.52 23.19 -10.66
C GLY A 500 8.92 23.63 -10.20
N GLU A 501 9.01 24.85 -9.67
CA GLU A 501 10.24 25.44 -9.16
C GLU A 501 10.65 24.87 -7.80
N ARG A 502 11.96 24.86 -7.50
CA ARG A 502 12.52 24.47 -6.17
C ARG A 502 12.10 23.08 -5.69
N GLY A 503 11.72 22.20 -6.62
CA GLY A 503 11.42 20.82 -6.30
C GLY A 503 12.62 20.06 -5.76
N ARG A 504 12.35 19.02 -4.96
CA ARG A 504 13.39 18.13 -4.43
C ARG A 504 12.97 16.68 -4.58
N THR A 505 13.91 15.84 -5.02
CA THR A 505 13.77 14.39 -4.97
C THR A 505 14.95 13.81 -4.18
N VAL A 506 14.65 13.07 -3.12
CA VAL A 506 15.62 12.27 -2.36
C VAL A 506 15.27 10.81 -2.62
N PHE A 507 16.19 10.10 -3.28
CA PHE A 507 16.00 8.79 -3.90
C PHE A 507 15.03 8.78 -5.09
N PHE A 508 15.50 8.22 -6.21
CA PHE A 508 14.70 7.93 -7.39
C PHE A 508 15.13 6.58 -7.98
N GLN A 509 14.15 5.76 -8.35
CA GLN A 509 14.36 4.50 -9.06
C GLN A 509 13.45 4.46 -10.29
N ASN A 510 13.97 3.92 -11.38
CA ASN A 510 13.25 3.76 -12.65
C ASN A 510 13.76 2.58 -13.46
N GLU A 511 12.84 1.95 -14.18
CA GLU A 511 13.09 1.12 -15.36
C GLU A 511 12.34 1.68 -16.58
N LEU A 512 12.93 1.55 -17.77
CA LEU A 512 12.34 1.97 -19.05
C LEU A 512 11.41 0.87 -19.59
N PRO A 513 10.47 1.16 -20.52
CA PRO A 513 9.57 0.15 -21.05
C PRO A 513 10.32 -0.95 -21.81
N TYR A 514 10.02 -2.21 -21.51
CA TYR A 514 10.63 -3.37 -22.16
C TYR A 514 10.03 -3.73 -23.51
N ASP A 515 8.86 -3.17 -23.82
CA ASP A 515 7.98 -3.64 -24.86
C ASP A 515 7.81 -2.66 -26.03
N ALA A 516 8.67 -1.63 -26.12
CA ALA A 516 8.74 -0.78 -27.31
C ALA A 516 9.03 -1.63 -28.56
N PRO A 517 8.16 -1.62 -29.60
CA PRO A 517 8.27 -2.58 -30.70
C PRO A 517 9.48 -2.32 -31.62
N ASN A 518 9.99 -1.09 -31.62
CA ASN A 518 11.19 -0.66 -32.33
C ASN A 518 11.54 0.79 -31.94
N GLN A 519 12.72 1.26 -32.34
CA GLN A 519 13.19 2.62 -32.07
C GLN A 519 12.26 3.71 -32.61
N ALA A 520 11.64 3.50 -33.78
CA ALA A 520 10.76 4.50 -34.40
C ALA A 520 9.46 4.72 -33.61
N ALA A 521 8.98 3.69 -32.91
CA ALA A 521 7.84 3.79 -32.00
C ALA A 521 8.19 4.47 -30.66
N TRP A 522 9.47 4.52 -30.29
CA TRP A 522 9.95 5.08 -29.03
C TRP A 522 11.08 6.09 -29.27
N GLN A 523 10.74 7.19 -29.93
CA GLN A 523 11.59 8.36 -30.12
C GLN A 523 10.72 9.62 -30.13
N HIS A 524 11.31 10.78 -29.84
CA HIS A 524 10.64 12.08 -29.95
C HIS A 524 11.66 13.15 -30.36
N ASP A 525 11.28 14.09 -31.23
CA ASP A 525 12.10 15.27 -31.56
C ASP A 525 13.57 14.97 -31.93
N GLY A 526 13.81 13.83 -32.59
CA GLY A 526 15.17 13.36 -32.95
C GLY A 526 15.96 12.68 -31.82
N VAL A 527 15.37 12.50 -30.64
CA VAL A 527 15.92 11.80 -29.47
C VAL A 527 15.44 10.35 -29.43
N ASN A 528 16.36 9.41 -29.23
CA ASN A 528 16.06 7.99 -29.04
C ASN A 528 15.50 7.75 -27.63
N GLY A 529 14.22 7.41 -27.53
CA GLY A 529 13.52 7.19 -26.27
C GLY A 529 13.11 8.47 -25.55
N TYR A 530 12.73 8.31 -24.28
CA TYR A 530 12.32 9.37 -23.38
C TYR A 530 13.10 9.24 -22.08
N ALA A 531 13.46 10.37 -21.46
CA ALA A 531 14.17 10.36 -20.20
C ALA A 531 13.32 9.75 -19.07
N ALA A 532 13.96 9.05 -18.15
CA ALA A 532 13.33 8.60 -16.90
C ALA A 532 12.80 9.78 -16.09
N TYR A 533 13.59 10.84 -15.98
CA TYR A 533 13.25 12.04 -15.23
C TYR A 533 13.58 13.28 -16.06
N LYS A 534 12.57 14.10 -16.38
CA LYS A 534 12.72 15.36 -17.11
C LYS A 534 12.42 16.54 -16.20
N VAL A 535 13.40 17.42 -16.01
CA VAL A 535 13.17 18.78 -15.50
C VAL A 535 12.87 19.66 -16.71
N ALA A 536 11.71 20.32 -16.72
CA ALA A 536 11.21 21.03 -17.90
C ALA A 536 11.66 22.50 -18.00
N ASN A 537 12.10 23.10 -16.90
CA ASN A 537 12.50 24.52 -16.84
C ASN A 537 13.99 24.72 -17.08
#